data_AF-A0A2T2UFR1-F1
#
_entry.id   AF-A0A2T2UFR1-F1
#
_cell.length_a   1.000
_cell.length_b   1.000
_cell.length_c   1.000
_cell.angle_alpha   90.00
_cell.angle_beta   90.00
_cell.angle_gamma   90.00
#
_symmetry.space_group_name_H-M   'P 1'
#
loop_
_entity.id
_entity.type
_entity.pdbx_description
1 polymer ?
#
loop_
_entity_poly.entity_id
_entity_poly.type
_entity_poly.pdbx_seq_one_letter_code
_entity_poly.pdbx_strand_id
1 'polypeptide(L)'
;MAAQAEQAMTTHPAPHAGPVPLRPKSEVMDLERLGRLHATRISFIRTLMRKVMRSQWRIECLRFDLDADGYGTVIYRVQTVEHTYNFVLFSQYLDDSERSDRVIANAWDCAFALVQGDVDEQRLEALRENLPKQEAGRCDPSVLVLSRANRSVRNFDAVVEALAAGRQPDPKQIAKVGYLYRTTAVYGNGKFGLADYPKIRNWGDFGLPFSAQMFTVYLLRHFSIKQVEHIAAARAPGTAVTMDKRLQRYLGIGNSTGLGMAPFLISHPKLINQWLLMRETALARCLGEVAERERWGRLLALIH
;
A
#
# COMPACT_ATOMS: atom_id res chain seq x y z
N MET A 1 -24.37 23.01 18.50
CA MET A 1 -23.56 22.11 17.64
C MET A 1 -22.41 21.42 18.37
N ALA A 2 -21.75 22.02 19.38
CA ALA A 2 -20.69 21.34 20.15
C ALA A 2 -21.18 20.13 20.98
N ALA A 3 -22.40 20.18 21.53
CA ALA A 3 -22.96 19.10 22.36
C ALA A 3 -23.31 17.81 21.59
N GLN A 4 -23.61 17.91 20.28
CA GLN A 4 -23.88 16.73 19.43
C GLN A 4 -22.60 16.03 18.96
N ALA A 5 -21.46 16.72 18.96
CA ALA A 5 -20.15 16.12 18.67
C ALA A 5 -19.61 15.29 19.86
N GLU A 6 -20.00 15.64 21.09
CA GLU A 6 -19.64 14.90 22.30
C GLU A 6 -20.39 13.56 22.43
N GLN A 7 -21.64 13.50 21.97
CA GLN A 7 -22.47 12.29 22.03
C GLN A 7 -22.08 11.21 21.00
N ALA A 8 -21.33 11.55 19.95
CA ALA A 8 -20.86 10.57 18.96
C ALA A 8 -19.56 9.83 19.39
N MET A 9 -18.93 10.22 20.50
CA MET A 9 -17.65 9.66 20.96
C MET A 9 -17.76 8.53 21.98
N THR A 10 -18.97 8.07 22.31
CA THR A 10 -19.22 7.09 23.38
C THR A 10 -19.87 5.80 22.87
N THR A 11 -19.25 5.06 21.93
CA THR A 11 -19.71 3.68 21.59
C THR A 11 -18.61 2.73 21.13
N HIS A 12 -17.34 2.98 21.46
CA HIS A 12 -16.33 1.92 21.38
C HIS A 12 -16.11 1.36 22.77
N PRO A 13 -16.70 0.20 23.11
CA PRO A 13 -16.42 -0.44 24.40
C PRO A 13 -14.92 -0.63 24.54
N ALA A 14 -14.40 -0.37 25.73
CA ALA A 14 -12.99 -0.61 26.02
C ALA A 14 -12.68 -2.08 25.66
N PRO A 15 -11.63 -2.33 24.86
CA PRO A 15 -11.36 -3.68 24.39
C PRO A 15 -11.00 -4.57 25.59
N HIS A 16 -11.66 -5.71 25.72
CA HIS A 16 -11.35 -6.67 26.78
C HIS A 16 -9.91 -7.17 26.64
N ALA A 17 -9.01 -6.82 27.57
CA ALA A 17 -7.58 -7.12 27.49
C ALA A 17 -7.22 -8.60 27.76
N GLY A 18 -8.16 -9.39 28.26
CA GLY A 18 -7.87 -10.73 28.79
C GLY A 18 -7.36 -10.65 30.24
N PRO A 19 -6.79 -11.75 30.77
CA PRO A 19 -6.36 -11.83 32.18
C PRO A 19 -5.05 -11.08 32.46
N VAL A 20 -4.27 -10.77 31.42
CA VAL A 20 -3.00 -10.04 31.55
C VAL A 20 -3.29 -8.53 31.56
N PRO A 21 -2.81 -7.77 32.56
CA PRO A 21 -2.99 -6.33 32.60
C PRO A 21 -2.26 -5.64 31.44
N LEU A 22 -2.82 -4.52 30.97
CA LEU A 22 -2.14 -3.66 30.00
C LEU A 22 -0.90 -3.03 30.62
N ARG A 23 0.15 -2.84 29.82
CA ARG A 23 1.37 -2.18 30.28
C ARG A 23 1.13 -0.71 30.60
N PRO A 24 1.89 -0.12 31.55
CA PRO A 24 1.73 1.27 31.92
C PRO A 24 1.89 2.23 30.74
N LYS A 25 1.12 3.33 30.75
CA LYS A 25 1.20 4.38 29.73
C LYS A 25 2.61 4.95 29.56
N SER A 26 3.39 5.02 30.64
CA SER A 26 4.78 5.50 30.64
C SER A 26 5.72 4.61 29.81
N GLU A 27 5.42 3.32 29.69
CA GLU A 27 6.19 2.40 28.83
C GLU A 27 5.66 2.43 27.39
N VAL A 28 4.35 2.44 27.20
CA VAL A 28 3.72 2.30 25.87
C VAL A 28 3.83 3.59 25.05
N MET A 29 3.79 4.75 25.70
CA MET A 29 3.87 6.07 25.07
C MET A 29 5.30 6.62 25.01
N ASP A 30 6.31 5.82 25.39
CA ASP A 30 7.71 6.22 25.26
C ASP A 30 8.06 6.52 23.79
N LEU A 31 8.64 7.69 23.53
CA LEU A 31 8.85 8.17 22.15
C LEU A 31 9.89 7.33 21.40
N GLU A 32 10.94 6.87 22.07
CA GLU A 32 11.96 6.03 21.46
C GLU A 32 11.37 4.67 21.06
N ARG A 33 10.53 4.09 21.92
CA ARG A 33 9.79 2.87 21.63
C ARG A 33 8.81 3.05 20.48
N LEU A 34 8.05 4.14 20.46
CA LEU A 34 7.12 4.47 19.38
C LEU A 34 7.84 4.63 18.04
N GLY A 35 8.99 5.31 18.03
CA GLY A 35 9.83 5.50 16.84
C GLY A 35 10.41 4.20 16.28
N ARG A 36 10.47 3.13 17.07
CA ARG A 36 10.97 1.80 16.68
C ARG A 36 9.85 0.79 16.40
N LEU A 37 8.59 1.23 16.32
CA LEU A 37 7.47 0.33 16.04
C LEU A 37 7.52 -0.19 14.60
N HIS A 38 7.65 -1.51 14.48
CA HIS A 38 7.50 -2.21 13.21
C HIS A 38 6.05 -2.66 12.97
N ALA A 39 5.75 -2.96 11.70
CA ALA A 39 4.45 -3.50 11.31
C ALA A 39 4.10 -4.78 12.09
N THR A 40 2.90 -4.82 12.65
CA THR A 40 2.39 -5.96 13.43
C THR A 40 1.28 -6.68 12.65
N ARG A 41 0.72 -7.76 13.21
CA ARG A 41 -0.40 -8.48 12.57
C ARG A 41 -1.63 -7.59 12.36
N ILE A 42 -1.83 -6.55 13.16
CA ILE A 42 -2.99 -5.65 13.08
C ILE A 42 -2.79 -4.44 12.16
N SER A 43 -1.59 -4.23 11.62
CA SER A 43 -1.31 -3.14 10.66
C SER A 43 -2.24 -3.20 9.45
N PHE A 44 -2.63 -2.04 8.91
CA PHE A 44 -3.63 -1.89 7.84
C PHE A 44 -3.45 -2.87 6.70
N ILE A 45 -2.26 -2.90 6.09
CA ILE A 45 -1.99 -3.79 4.95
C ILE A 45 -2.10 -5.28 5.32
N ARG A 46 -1.67 -5.68 6.52
CA ARG A 46 -1.74 -7.10 6.94
C ARG A 46 -3.19 -7.53 7.22
N THR A 47 -3.98 -6.65 7.83
CA THR A 47 -5.41 -6.87 8.06
C THR A 47 -6.17 -6.96 6.73
N LEU A 48 -5.87 -6.05 5.80
CA LEU A 48 -6.42 -6.05 4.46
C LEU A 48 -6.04 -7.30 3.68
N MET A 49 -4.76 -7.67 3.60
CA MET A 49 -4.34 -8.84 2.83
C MET A 49 -4.95 -10.14 3.35
N ARG A 50 -5.11 -10.31 4.67
CA ARG A 50 -5.85 -11.46 5.21
C ARG A 50 -7.30 -11.49 4.74
N LYS A 51 -7.94 -10.33 4.59
CA LYS A 51 -9.30 -10.21 4.05
C LYS A 51 -9.33 -10.57 2.57
N VAL A 52 -8.46 -9.96 1.76
CA VAL A 52 -8.32 -10.26 0.32
C VAL A 52 -8.16 -11.78 0.08
N MET A 53 -7.31 -12.44 0.86
CA MET A 53 -7.08 -13.89 0.76
C MET A 53 -8.29 -14.70 1.23
N ARG A 54 -8.88 -14.37 2.39
CA ARG A 54 -10.05 -15.10 2.93
C ARG A 54 -11.28 -14.96 2.04
N SER A 55 -11.48 -13.79 1.47
CA SER A 55 -12.57 -13.49 0.54
C SER A 55 -12.24 -13.84 -0.91
N GLN A 56 -11.08 -14.46 -1.17
CA GLN A 56 -10.64 -14.95 -2.48
C GLN A 56 -10.82 -13.94 -3.61
N TRP A 57 -10.44 -12.67 -3.38
CA TRP A 57 -10.49 -11.66 -4.42
C TRP A 57 -9.65 -12.10 -5.62
N ARG A 58 -10.20 -11.95 -6.82
CA ARG A 58 -9.50 -12.28 -8.06
C ARG A 58 -8.85 -11.02 -8.61
N ILE A 59 -7.55 -11.09 -8.90
CA ILE A 59 -6.78 -10.00 -9.49
C ILE A 59 -6.25 -10.49 -10.82
N GLU A 60 -6.70 -9.88 -11.91
CA GLU A 60 -6.44 -10.32 -13.28
C GLU A 60 -5.80 -9.16 -14.06
N CYS A 61 -4.76 -9.44 -14.82
CA CYS A 61 -4.15 -8.46 -15.71
C CYS A 61 -4.94 -8.40 -17.01
N LEU A 62 -5.71 -7.32 -17.22
CA LEU A 62 -6.48 -7.13 -18.45
C LEU A 62 -5.67 -6.47 -19.56
N ARG A 63 -4.73 -5.59 -19.18
CA ARG A 63 -3.84 -4.90 -20.11
C ARG A 63 -2.46 -4.83 -19.50
N PHE A 64 -1.45 -5.29 -20.24
CA PHE A 64 -0.04 -5.11 -19.92
C PHE A 64 0.67 -4.62 -21.18
N ASP A 65 0.33 -3.39 -21.58
CA ASP A 65 0.79 -2.79 -22.82
C ASP A 65 1.96 -1.86 -22.52
N LEU A 66 3.14 -2.46 -22.37
CA LEU A 66 4.39 -1.76 -22.13
C LEU A 66 5.35 -1.97 -23.31
N ASP A 67 6.04 -0.92 -23.72
CA ASP A 67 7.15 -1.01 -24.65
C ASP A 67 8.37 -1.72 -24.01
N ALA A 68 9.46 -1.85 -24.77
CA ALA A 68 10.68 -2.52 -24.31
C ALA A 68 11.34 -1.83 -23.11
N ASP A 69 11.11 -0.54 -22.92
CA ASP A 69 11.64 0.27 -21.81
C ASP A 69 10.68 0.35 -20.61
N GLY A 70 9.54 -0.33 -20.71
CA GLY A 70 8.54 -0.44 -19.66
C GLY A 70 7.62 0.77 -19.53
N TYR A 71 7.46 1.55 -20.60
CA TYR A 71 6.50 2.67 -20.67
C TYR A 71 5.22 2.24 -21.38
N GLY A 72 4.08 2.79 -20.96
CA GLY A 72 2.78 2.43 -21.49
C GLY A 72 1.70 2.31 -20.43
N THR A 73 0.76 1.38 -20.63
CA THR A 73 -0.48 1.30 -19.84
C THR A 73 -0.69 -0.11 -19.28
N VAL A 74 -1.00 -0.17 -17.98
CA VAL A 74 -1.35 -1.42 -17.30
C VAL A 74 -2.70 -1.30 -16.61
N ILE A 75 -3.53 -2.34 -16.75
CA ILE A 75 -4.83 -2.43 -16.09
C ILE A 75 -4.93 -3.79 -15.38
N TYR A 76 -5.07 -3.76 -14.06
CA TYR A 76 -5.45 -4.93 -13.27
C TYR A 76 -6.91 -4.82 -12.84
N ARG A 77 -7.75 -5.77 -13.27
CA ARG A 77 -9.11 -5.93 -12.77
C ARG A 77 -9.07 -6.66 -11.44
N VAL A 78 -9.84 -6.18 -10.48
CA VAL A 78 -9.98 -6.75 -9.16
C VAL A 78 -11.45 -7.06 -8.91
N GLN A 79 -11.77 -8.35 -8.90
CA GLN A 79 -13.10 -8.84 -8.60
C GLN A 79 -13.19 -9.20 -7.11
N THR A 80 -14.11 -8.54 -6.41
CA THR A 80 -14.46 -8.87 -5.03
C THR A 80 -15.84 -9.53 -4.99
N VAL A 81 -16.34 -9.78 -3.78
CA VAL A 81 -17.70 -10.32 -3.61
C VAL A 81 -18.75 -9.26 -3.94
N GLU A 82 -18.50 -7.99 -3.58
CA GLU A 82 -19.51 -6.92 -3.72
C GLU A 82 -19.31 -6.08 -4.98
N HIS A 83 -18.06 -5.84 -5.38
CA HIS A 83 -17.74 -4.89 -6.44
C HIS A 83 -16.62 -5.37 -7.39
N THR A 84 -16.60 -4.76 -8.57
CA THR A 84 -15.48 -4.78 -9.51
C THR A 84 -14.69 -3.49 -9.38
N TYR A 85 -13.37 -3.60 -9.35
CA TYR A 85 -12.45 -2.47 -9.41
C TYR A 85 -11.45 -2.65 -10.54
N ASN A 86 -10.90 -1.53 -11.03
CA ASN A 86 -9.78 -1.51 -11.97
C ASN A 86 -8.67 -0.64 -11.40
N PHE A 87 -7.49 -1.22 -11.27
CA PHE A 87 -6.26 -0.46 -11.07
C PHE A 87 -5.71 -0.10 -12.43
N VAL A 88 -5.65 1.19 -12.71
CA VAL A 88 -5.15 1.75 -13.97
C VAL A 88 -3.84 2.46 -13.69
N LEU A 89 -2.79 2.14 -14.45
CA LEU A 89 -1.48 2.75 -14.32
C LEU A 89 -0.95 3.18 -15.68
N PHE A 90 -0.45 4.40 -15.74
CA PHE A 90 0.29 4.96 -16.85
C PHE A 90 1.75 5.11 -16.45
N SER A 91 2.64 4.42 -17.15
CA SER A 91 4.09 4.50 -17.01
C SER A 91 4.66 5.31 -18.17
N GLN A 92 5.57 6.23 -17.90
CA GLN A 92 6.15 7.12 -18.91
C GLN A 92 7.64 7.32 -18.66
N TYR A 93 8.35 7.71 -19.71
CA TYR A 93 9.70 8.20 -19.57
C TYR A 93 9.72 9.46 -18.71
N LEU A 94 10.73 9.55 -17.85
CA LEU A 94 11.04 10.72 -17.06
C LEU A 94 12.56 10.89 -17.09
N ASP A 95 13.00 12.07 -17.50
CA ASP A 95 14.42 12.41 -17.51
C ASP A 95 14.99 12.39 -16.08
N ASP A 96 16.21 11.88 -15.95
CA ASP A 96 16.86 11.75 -14.64
C ASP A 96 17.07 13.09 -13.94
N SER A 97 17.24 14.18 -14.70
CA SER A 97 17.37 15.53 -14.14
C SER A 97 16.05 16.05 -13.54
N GLU A 98 14.91 15.54 -13.99
CA GLU A 98 13.57 15.89 -13.49
C GLU A 98 13.12 14.97 -12.34
N ARG A 99 13.82 13.84 -12.14
CA ARG A 99 13.48 12.83 -11.14
C ARG A 99 13.80 13.33 -9.73
N SER A 100 12.74 13.63 -8.98
CA SER A 100 12.84 14.08 -7.60
C SER A 100 12.09 13.15 -6.64
N ASP A 101 12.73 12.85 -5.53
CA ASP A 101 12.13 12.10 -4.42
C ASP A 101 11.18 12.96 -3.56
N ARG A 102 11.03 14.26 -3.87
CA ARG A 102 10.24 15.20 -3.08
C ARG A 102 8.76 15.17 -3.48
N VAL A 103 7.87 15.44 -2.52
CA VAL A 103 6.42 15.53 -2.78
C VAL A 103 6.03 16.63 -3.76
N ILE A 104 6.85 17.68 -3.87
CA ILE A 104 6.67 18.82 -4.76
C ILE A 104 7.19 18.57 -6.19
N ALA A 105 7.50 17.32 -6.55
CA ALA A 105 7.95 16.99 -7.89
C ALA A 105 6.84 17.31 -8.93
N ASN A 106 7.25 17.98 -10.01
CA ASN A 106 6.38 18.36 -11.12
C ASN A 106 6.26 17.27 -12.20
N ALA A 107 7.06 16.21 -12.08
CA ALA A 107 7.12 15.12 -13.04
C ALA A 107 7.31 13.77 -12.32
N TRP A 108 6.87 12.68 -12.95
CA TRP A 108 6.84 11.35 -12.34
C TRP A 108 6.93 10.23 -13.36
N ASP A 109 7.47 9.07 -12.95
CA ASP A 109 7.54 7.88 -13.82
C ASP A 109 6.16 7.25 -14.04
N CYS A 110 5.27 7.30 -13.05
CA CYS A 110 3.93 6.78 -13.23
C CYS A 110 2.86 7.52 -12.44
N ALA A 111 1.66 7.54 -13.03
CA ALA A 111 0.42 7.97 -12.39
C ALA A 111 -0.57 6.81 -12.42
N PHE A 112 -1.32 6.61 -11.34
CA PHE A 112 -2.22 5.47 -11.23
C PHE A 112 -3.41 5.76 -10.32
N ALA A 113 -4.46 4.97 -10.54
CA ALA A 113 -5.71 5.07 -9.80
C ALA A 113 -6.32 3.70 -9.52
N LEU A 114 -7.11 3.64 -8.44
CA LEU A 114 -8.04 2.53 -8.19
C LEU A 114 -9.46 3.05 -8.43
N VAL A 115 -10.14 2.44 -9.39
CA VAL A 115 -11.42 2.88 -9.91
C VAL A 115 -12.47 1.81 -9.62
N GLN A 116 -13.65 2.21 -9.14
CA GLN A 116 -14.80 1.32 -9.01
C GLN A 116 -15.59 1.27 -10.33
N GLY A 117 -15.95 0.06 -10.74
CA GLY A 117 -16.57 -0.24 -12.04
C GLY A 117 -15.57 -0.46 -13.17
N ASP A 118 -16.09 -0.73 -14.36
CA ASP A 118 -15.30 -0.97 -15.58
C ASP A 118 -14.68 0.33 -16.13
N VAL A 119 -13.57 0.20 -16.85
CA VAL A 119 -12.87 1.32 -17.49
C VAL A 119 -12.85 1.07 -18.99
N ASP A 120 -13.71 1.79 -19.72
CA ASP A 120 -13.69 1.84 -21.18
C ASP A 120 -12.58 2.79 -21.68
N GLU A 121 -12.38 2.86 -23.00
CA GLU A 121 -11.33 3.70 -23.59
C GLU A 121 -11.55 5.20 -23.33
N GLN A 122 -12.81 5.67 -23.35
CA GLN A 122 -13.12 7.08 -23.08
C GLN A 122 -12.70 7.47 -21.66
N ARG A 123 -13.03 6.61 -20.69
CA ARG A 123 -12.65 6.80 -19.29
C ARG A 123 -11.16 6.62 -19.06
N LEU A 124 -10.52 5.70 -19.79
CA LEU A 124 -9.07 5.52 -19.75
C LEU A 124 -8.36 6.82 -20.15
N GLU A 125 -8.82 7.47 -21.22
CA GLU A 125 -8.23 8.73 -21.67
C GLU A 125 -8.51 9.88 -20.70
N ALA A 126 -9.74 9.97 -20.16
CA ALA A 126 -10.06 10.94 -19.12
C ALA A 126 -9.17 10.78 -17.87
N LEU A 127 -8.85 9.54 -17.48
CA LEU A 127 -7.89 9.28 -16.41
C LEU A 127 -6.48 9.70 -16.81
N ARG A 128 -6.02 9.38 -18.02
CA ARG A 128 -4.69 9.77 -18.51
C ARG A 128 -4.48 11.29 -18.45
N GLU A 129 -5.48 12.06 -18.83
CA GLU A 129 -5.41 13.52 -18.79
C GLU A 129 -5.46 14.11 -17.36
N ASN A 130 -6.17 13.48 -16.43
CA ASN A 130 -6.47 14.08 -15.12
C ASN A 130 -5.59 13.57 -13.98
N LEU A 131 -5.18 12.31 -13.97
CA LEU A 131 -4.35 11.75 -12.89
C LEU A 131 -3.03 12.54 -12.68
N PRO A 132 -2.31 12.95 -13.75
CA PRO A 132 -1.20 13.89 -13.69
C PRO A 132 -1.43 15.21 -12.94
N LYS A 133 -2.60 15.83 -13.15
CA LYS A 133 -2.82 17.25 -12.86
C LYS A 133 -3.09 17.55 -11.38
N GLN A 134 -3.44 16.54 -10.58
CA GLN A 134 -3.74 16.66 -9.15
C GLN A 134 -4.69 17.83 -8.82
N GLU A 135 -4.21 18.88 -8.13
CA GLU A 135 -4.99 20.06 -7.74
C GLU A 135 -5.61 20.79 -8.93
N ALA A 136 -4.96 20.74 -10.10
CA ALA A 136 -5.45 21.32 -11.35
C ALA A 136 -6.34 20.36 -12.16
N GLY A 137 -6.42 19.08 -11.78
CA GLY A 137 -7.25 18.06 -12.42
C GLY A 137 -8.48 17.72 -11.61
N ARG A 138 -9.42 17.01 -12.21
CA ARG A 138 -10.57 16.45 -11.49
C ARG A 138 -10.84 15.03 -11.97
N CYS A 139 -11.08 14.14 -11.02
CA CYS A 139 -11.65 12.82 -11.27
C CYS A 139 -13.12 12.85 -10.86
N ASP A 140 -13.74 11.69 -10.78
CA ASP A 140 -15.12 11.54 -10.33
C ASP A 140 -15.22 10.55 -9.14
N PRO A 141 -16.37 10.53 -8.43
CA PRO A 141 -16.53 9.76 -7.19
C PRO A 141 -16.42 8.24 -7.34
N SER A 142 -16.28 7.69 -8.54
CA SER A 142 -15.94 6.29 -8.75
C SER A 142 -14.47 5.98 -8.51
N VAL A 143 -13.59 6.98 -8.60
CA VAL A 143 -12.16 6.83 -8.36
C VAL A 143 -11.92 6.89 -6.86
N LEU A 144 -11.42 5.80 -6.29
CA LEU A 144 -11.21 5.63 -4.85
C LEU A 144 -9.88 6.23 -4.40
N VAL A 145 -8.86 6.04 -5.23
CA VAL A 145 -7.47 6.38 -4.94
C VAL A 145 -6.81 6.94 -6.17
N LEU A 146 -6.02 7.99 -6.00
CA LEU A 146 -5.11 8.55 -7.00
C LEU A 146 -3.72 8.65 -6.39
N SER A 147 -2.69 8.31 -7.14
CA SER A 147 -1.31 8.51 -6.71
C SER A 147 -0.35 8.59 -7.89
N ARG A 148 0.88 9.01 -7.59
CA ARG A 148 2.01 9.10 -8.51
C ARG A 148 3.24 8.51 -7.84
N ALA A 149 4.17 7.96 -8.60
CA ALA A 149 5.37 7.37 -8.05
C ALA A 149 6.56 7.45 -9.00
N ASN A 150 7.75 7.41 -8.41
CA ASN A 150 9.02 7.44 -9.11
C ASN A 150 9.80 6.15 -8.90
N ARG A 151 10.54 5.71 -9.92
CA ARG A 151 11.46 4.58 -9.81
C ARG A 151 12.58 4.94 -8.84
N SER A 152 13.02 3.93 -8.09
CA SER A 152 14.15 4.04 -7.18
C SER A 152 15.45 4.09 -7.96
N VAL A 153 16.10 5.25 -7.98
CA VAL A 153 17.44 5.44 -8.57
C VAL A 153 18.51 4.51 -7.98
N ARG A 154 18.25 3.92 -6.81
CA ARG A 154 19.21 3.05 -6.10
C ARG A 154 19.07 1.56 -6.43
N ASN A 155 17.89 1.14 -6.87
CA ASN A 155 17.56 -0.28 -7.02
C ASN A 155 17.03 -0.66 -8.40
N PHE A 156 16.35 0.25 -9.11
CA PHE A 156 15.56 -0.14 -10.28
C PHE A 156 16.45 -0.75 -11.39
N ASP A 157 17.44 0.00 -11.87
CA ASP A 157 18.31 -0.46 -12.96
C ASP A 157 19.17 -1.65 -12.54
N ALA A 158 19.72 -1.63 -11.32
CA ALA A 158 20.51 -2.75 -10.81
C ALA A 158 19.72 -4.06 -10.76
N VAL A 159 18.41 -3.99 -10.47
CA VAL A 159 17.53 -5.15 -10.49
C VAL A 159 17.26 -5.60 -11.92
N VAL A 160 16.97 -4.69 -12.85
CA VAL A 160 16.79 -5.02 -14.27
C VAL A 160 18.04 -5.70 -14.83
N GLU A 161 19.22 -5.13 -14.59
CA GLU A 161 20.50 -5.68 -15.06
C GLU A 161 20.80 -7.07 -14.50
N ALA A 162 20.55 -7.28 -13.20
CA ALA A 162 20.72 -8.60 -12.59
C ALA A 162 19.82 -9.65 -13.25
N LEU A 163 18.52 -9.33 -13.40
CA LEU A 163 17.53 -10.23 -13.97
C LEU A 163 17.81 -10.50 -15.45
N ALA A 164 18.15 -9.48 -16.25
CA ALA A 164 18.48 -9.61 -17.66
C ALA A 164 19.70 -10.53 -17.87
N ALA A 165 20.69 -10.43 -16.99
CA ALA A 165 21.88 -11.26 -17.03
C ALA A 165 21.70 -12.68 -16.43
N GLY A 166 20.46 -13.09 -16.17
CA GLY A 166 20.13 -14.42 -15.64
C GLY A 166 20.45 -14.62 -14.16
N ARG A 167 20.63 -13.55 -13.39
CA ARG A 167 21.00 -13.57 -11.97
C ARG A 167 19.90 -12.96 -11.10
N GLN A 168 19.94 -13.28 -9.80
CA GLN A 168 19.09 -12.62 -8.82
C GLN A 168 19.77 -11.35 -8.29
N PRO A 169 19.03 -10.27 -8.01
CA PRO A 169 19.59 -9.07 -7.39
C PRO A 169 20.16 -9.37 -6.00
N ASP A 170 21.21 -8.64 -5.60
CA ASP A 170 21.82 -8.81 -4.27
C ASP A 170 20.81 -8.46 -3.15
N PRO A 171 20.47 -9.42 -2.26
CA PRO A 171 19.58 -9.16 -1.13
C PRO A 171 20.07 -8.02 -0.23
N LYS A 172 21.39 -7.85 -0.06
CA LYS A 172 21.96 -6.77 0.78
C LYS A 172 21.73 -5.40 0.17
N GLN A 173 21.81 -5.29 -1.16
CA GLN A 173 21.48 -4.05 -1.86
C GLN A 173 19.99 -3.73 -1.73
N ILE A 174 19.12 -4.71 -2.01
CA ILE A 174 17.67 -4.55 -1.83
C ILE A 174 17.35 -4.09 -0.41
N ALA A 175 17.99 -4.67 0.61
CA ALA A 175 17.74 -4.35 2.01
C ALA A 175 18.03 -2.90 2.41
N LYS A 176 18.92 -2.18 1.72
CA LYS A 176 19.27 -0.79 2.03
C LYS A 176 18.11 0.20 1.81
N VAL A 177 17.24 -0.09 0.85
CA VAL A 177 16.17 0.83 0.41
C VAL A 177 14.80 0.15 0.49
N GLY A 178 14.72 -1.13 0.12
CA GLY A 178 13.54 -1.96 0.30
C GLY A 178 12.39 -1.71 -0.68
N TYR A 179 12.58 -0.91 -1.73
CA TYR A 179 11.55 -0.64 -2.74
C TYR A 179 12.14 -0.43 -4.15
N LEU A 180 11.30 -0.66 -5.16
CA LEU A 180 11.55 -0.32 -6.57
C LEU A 180 10.87 0.99 -6.98
N TYR A 181 9.74 1.32 -6.35
CA TYR A 181 9.03 2.57 -6.53
C TYR A 181 8.81 3.29 -5.21
N ARG A 182 8.79 4.61 -5.28
CA ARG A 182 8.48 5.51 -4.17
C ARG A 182 7.29 6.37 -4.56
N THR A 183 6.21 6.32 -3.79
CA THR A 183 5.05 7.19 -4.01
C THR A 183 5.31 8.59 -3.48
N THR A 184 4.82 9.59 -4.21
CA THR A 184 4.85 10.98 -3.73
C THR A 184 3.82 11.17 -2.62
N ALA A 185 2.57 10.84 -2.91
CA ALA A 185 1.46 10.80 -1.97
C ALA A 185 0.36 9.87 -2.49
N VAL A 186 -0.45 9.34 -1.58
CA VAL A 186 -1.56 8.43 -1.88
C VAL A 186 -2.86 9.11 -1.45
N TYR A 187 -3.62 9.60 -2.42
CA TYR A 187 -4.81 10.43 -2.17
C TYR A 187 -6.09 9.61 -2.23
N GLY A 188 -7.08 10.04 -1.47
CA GLY A 188 -8.45 9.54 -1.46
C GLY A 188 -9.31 10.48 -0.62
N ASN A 189 -10.50 10.01 -0.23
CA ASN A 189 -11.40 10.76 0.66
C ASN A 189 -11.73 12.17 0.12
N GLY A 190 -12.32 12.22 -1.08
CA GLY A 190 -12.85 13.47 -1.66
C GLY A 190 -11.85 14.33 -2.41
N LYS A 191 -10.56 14.21 -2.08
CA LYS A 191 -9.53 15.05 -2.72
C LYS A 191 -9.59 14.86 -4.24
N PHE A 192 -9.57 15.94 -5.02
CA PHE A 192 -9.64 15.92 -6.50
C PHE A 192 -10.95 15.36 -7.09
N GLY A 193 -12.03 15.29 -6.32
CA GLY A 193 -13.30 14.71 -6.77
C GLY A 193 -13.39 13.19 -6.61
N LEU A 194 -12.41 12.59 -5.94
CA LEU A 194 -12.40 11.15 -5.60
C LEU A 194 -13.56 10.80 -4.66
N ALA A 195 -13.82 9.50 -4.48
CA ALA A 195 -14.77 9.01 -3.50
C ALA A 195 -14.47 9.51 -2.07
N ASP A 196 -15.48 10.05 -1.40
CA ASP A 196 -15.41 10.39 0.02
C ASP A 196 -15.53 9.15 0.91
N TYR A 197 -14.94 9.19 2.11
CA TYR A 197 -15.03 8.08 3.06
C TYR A 197 -16.48 7.69 3.45
N PRO A 198 -17.44 8.63 3.65
CA PRO A 198 -18.84 8.28 3.89
C PRO A 198 -19.48 7.42 2.78
N LYS A 199 -19.02 7.53 1.53
CA LYS A 199 -19.48 6.68 0.42
C LYS A 199 -19.05 5.23 0.61
N ILE A 200 -17.80 5.02 1.06
CA ILE A 200 -17.17 3.68 1.05
C ILE A 200 -17.15 3.00 2.43
N ARG A 201 -17.39 3.73 3.53
CA ARG A 201 -17.25 3.23 4.91
C ARG A 201 -18.10 1.99 5.23
N ASN A 202 -19.21 1.81 4.51
CA ASN A 202 -20.13 0.69 4.69
C ASN A 202 -19.86 -0.46 3.72
N TRP A 203 -18.90 -0.31 2.80
CA TRP A 203 -18.57 -1.37 1.85
C TRP A 203 -17.79 -2.47 2.53
N GLY A 204 -18.21 -3.70 2.29
CA GLY A 204 -17.53 -4.89 2.78
C GLY A 204 -16.17 -5.10 2.14
N ASP A 205 -15.73 -4.29 1.17
CA ASP A 205 -14.40 -4.33 0.58
C ASP A 205 -13.42 -3.36 1.24
N PHE A 206 -13.69 -2.05 1.11
CA PHE A 206 -12.80 -0.96 1.53
C PHE A 206 -13.37 -0.04 2.63
N GLY A 207 -14.33 -0.53 3.42
CA GLY A 207 -14.92 0.27 4.51
C GLY A 207 -13.99 0.63 5.67
N LEU A 208 -12.80 0.00 5.78
CA LEU A 208 -11.82 0.35 6.81
C LEU A 208 -10.95 1.54 6.37
N PRO A 209 -10.55 2.44 7.29
CA PRO A 209 -9.64 3.55 6.99
C PRO A 209 -8.37 3.07 6.29
N PHE A 210 -7.93 3.82 5.27
CA PHE A 210 -6.74 3.56 4.46
C PHE A 210 -6.73 2.25 3.66
N SER A 211 -7.78 1.43 3.70
CA SER A 211 -7.77 0.11 3.08
C SER A 211 -7.66 0.18 1.55
N ALA A 212 -8.44 1.05 0.88
CA ALA A 212 -8.32 1.27 -0.56
C ALA A 212 -6.90 1.77 -0.92
N GLN A 213 -6.38 2.75 -0.20
CA GLN A 213 -5.05 3.33 -0.42
C GLN A 213 -3.94 2.27 -0.28
N MET A 214 -3.99 1.47 0.78
CA MET A 214 -3.02 0.40 1.03
C MET A 214 -3.11 -0.71 -0.04
N PHE A 215 -4.31 -1.00 -0.54
CA PHE A 215 -4.50 -1.93 -1.64
C PHE A 215 -3.88 -1.42 -2.94
N THR A 216 -4.12 -0.15 -3.28
CA THR A 216 -3.54 0.49 -4.47
C THR A 216 -2.01 0.47 -4.42
N VAL A 217 -1.42 0.74 -3.25
CA VAL A 217 0.05 0.65 -3.06
C VAL A 217 0.56 -0.79 -3.19
N TYR A 218 -0.22 -1.78 -2.73
CA TYR A 218 0.11 -3.19 -2.94
C TYR A 218 0.11 -3.58 -4.44
N LEU A 219 -0.83 -3.05 -5.22
CA LEU A 219 -0.86 -3.26 -6.68
C LEU A 219 0.31 -2.56 -7.37
N LEU A 220 0.68 -1.34 -6.96
CA LEU A 220 1.90 -0.69 -7.43
C LEU A 220 3.15 -1.53 -7.14
N ARG A 221 3.25 -2.12 -5.94
CA ARG A 221 4.34 -3.05 -5.59
C ARG A 221 4.40 -4.22 -6.57
N HIS A 222 3.26 -4.84 -6.86
CA HIS A 222 3.19 -5.93 -7.83
C HIS A 222 3.64 -5.48 -9.23
N PHE A 223 3.10 -4.35 -9.71
CA PHE A 223 3.49 -3.75 -10.98
C PHE A 223 5.00 -3.50 -11.05
N SER A 224 5.61 -2.94 -10.00
CA SER A 224 7.04 -2.62 -10.01
C SER A 224 7.93 -3.84 -10.26
N ILE A 225 7.53 -5.01 -9.74
CA ILE A 225 8.23 -6.27 -9.97
C ILE A 225 8.00 -6.74 -11.41
N LYS A 226 6.75 -6.67 -11.89
CA LYS A 226 6.41 -7.05 -13.27
C LYS A 226 7.06 -6.18 -14.32
N GLN A 227 7.23 -4.89 -14.05
CA GLN A 227 7.90 -3.97 -14.95
C GLN A 227 9.39 -4.31 -15.07
N VAL A 228 10.11 -4.55 -13.97
CA VAL A 228 11.55 -4.91 -14.07
C VAL A 228 11.75 -6.27 -14.74
N GLU A 229 10.85 -7.24 -14.50
CA GLU A 229 10.87 -8.54 -15.20
C GLU A 229 10.62 -8.36 -16.72
N HIS A 230 9.67 -7.50 -17.09
CA HIS A 230 9.36 -7.18 -18.50
C HIS A 230 10.53 -6.52 -19.21
N ILE A 231 11.11 -5.48 -18.61
CA ILE A 231 12.27 -4.77 -19.18
C ILE A 231 13.46 -5.73 -19.32
N ALA A 232 13.73 -6.56 -18.30
CA ALA A 232 14.80 -7.54 -18.35
C ALA A 232 14.60 -8.56 -19.50
N ALA A 233 13.38 -9.06 -19.67
CA ALA A 233 13.03 -9.98 -20.74
C ALA A 233 13.14 -9.32 -22.13
N ALA A 234 12.76 -8.04 -22.27
CA ALA A 234 12.93 -7.29 -23.51
C ALA A 234 14.42 -7.04 -23.84
N ARG A 235 15.25 -6.74 -22.84
CA ARG A 235 16.70 -6.51 -23.01
C ARG A 235 17.47 -7.77 -23.37
N ALA A 236 17.16 -8.89 -22.74
CA ALA A 236 17.91 -10.13 -22.93
C ALA A 236 17.00 -11.37 -22.91
N PRO A 237 16.18 -11.61 -23.97
CA PRO A 237 15.20 -12.70 -24.00
C PRO A 237 15.78 -14.10 -23.77
N GLY A 238 17.06 -14.30 -24.13
CA GLY A 238 17.75 -15.59 -23.99
C GLY A 238 18.28 -15.90 -22.59
N THR A 239 18.42 -14.89 -21.71
CA THR A 239 19.04 -15.05 -20.38
C THR A 239 18.18 -14.54 -19.24
N ALA A 240 17.19 -13.69 -19.52
CA ALA A 240 16.40 -13.05 -18.50
C ALA A 240 15.69 -14.05 -17.58
N VAL A 241 15.74 -13.79 -16.27
CA VAL A 241 15.05 -14.59 -15.25
C VAL A 241 14.00 -13.77 -14.51
N THR A 242 13.02 -14.45 -13.94
CA THR A 242 12.05 -13.83 -13.02
C THR A 242 12.68 -13.65 -11.64
N MET A 243 12.15 -12.69 -10.86
CA MET A 243 12.66 -12.40 -9.53
C MET A 243 12.26 -13.50 -8.54
N ASP A 244 13.19 -13.90 -7.68
CA ASP A 244 12.95 -14.87 -6.61
C ASP A 244 11.83 -14.40 -5.67
N LYS A 245 10.92 -15.31 -5.31
CA LYS A 245 9.74 -15.00 -4.49
C LYS A 245 10.10 -14.43 -3.11
N ARG A 246 11.23 -14.79 -2.52
CA ARG A 246 11.68 -14.27 -1.22
C ARG A 246 12.09 -12.80 -1.35
N LEU A 247 12.78 -12.44 -2.43
CA LEU A 247 13.11 -11.04 -2.75
C LEU A 247 11.85 -10.23 -3.04
N GLN A 248 10.95 -10.77 -3.85
CA GLN A 248 9.66 -10.13 -4.12
C GLN A 248 8.95 -9.81 -2.79
N ARG A 249 8.82 -10.78 -1.88
CA ARG A 249 8.18 -10.62 -0.55
C ARG A 249 8.84 -9.57 0.33
N TYR A 250 10.14 -9.33 0.18
CA TYR A 250 10.88 -8.32 0.94
C TYR A 250 10.58 -6.90 0.46
N LEU A 251 10.37 -6.71 -0.85
CA LEU A 251 10.10 -5.39 -1.43
C LEU A 251 8.80 -4.80 -0.87
N GLY A 252 8.85 -3.52 -0.53
CA GLY A 252 7.72 -2.66 -0.26
C GLY A 252 7.62 -1.54 -1.30
N ILE A 253 6.94 -0.46 -0.91
CA ILE A 253 6.87 0.80 -1.66
C ILE A 253 7.35 1.89 -0.72
N GLY A 254 8.28 2.72 -1.20
CA GLY A 254 8.74 3.89 -0.46
C GLY A 254 7.64 4.95 -0.40
N ASN A 255 7.67 5.80 0.62
CA ASN A 255 6.79 6.97 0.71
C ASN A 255 7.64 8.24 0.83
N SER A 256 7.34 9.27 0.02
CA SER A 256 8.05 10.56 0.02
C SER A 256 7.51 11.57 1.02
N THR A 257 6.40 11.30 1.72
CA THR A 257 5.76 12.30 2.60
C THR A 257 5.77 11.93 4.08
N GLY A 258 6.37 12.83 4.87
CA GLY A 258 6.22 12.90 6.34
C GLY A 258 5.68 14.25 6.85
N LEU A 259 5.56 15.26 5.98
CA LEU A 259 5.15 16.62 6.35
C LEU A 259 3.76 16.68 7.01
N GLY A 260 2.82 15.87 6.53
CA GLY A 260 1.50 15.76 7.14
C GLY A 260 1.45 14.90 8.39
N MET A 261 2.43 14.02 8.62
CA MET A 261 2.38 13.10 9.77
C MET A 261 2.58 13.81 11.09
N ALA A 262 3.58 14.70 11.22
CA ALA A 262 3.84 15.35 12.50
C ALA A 262 2.63 16.19 12.98
N PRO A 263 2.02 17.07 12.15
CA PRO A 263 0.78 17.74 12.51
C PRO A 263 -0.37 16.76 12.78
N PHE A 264 -0.49 15.68 11.99
CA PHE A 264 -1.55 14.70 12.20
C PHE A 264 -1.44 13.99 13.55
N LEU A 265 -0.24 13.55 13.94
CA LEU A 265 0.02 12.91 15.23
C LEU A 265 -0.30 13.84 16.40
N ILE A 266 0.09 15.11 16.30
CA ILE A 266 -0.16 16.13 17.32
C ILE A 266 -1.65 16.45 17.43
N SER A 267 -2.35 16.60 16.30
CA SER A 267 -3.75 17.00 16.27
C SER A 267 -4.74 15.86 16.54
N HIS A 268 -4.30 14.59 16.50
CA HIS A 268 -5.16 13.42 16.68
C HIS A 268 -4.67 12.44 17.77
N PRO A 269 -4.38 12.92 19.00
CA PRO A 269 -3.82 12.08 20.06
C PRO A 269 -4.76 10.93 20.47
N LYS A 270 -6.08 11.14 20.39
CA LYS A 270 -7.08 10.10 20.67
C LYS A 270 -6.97 8.94 19.68
N LEU A 271 -6.69 9.20 18.40
CA LEU A 271 -6.52 8.16 17.39
C LEU A 271 -5.26 7.32 17.68
N ILE A 272 -4.16 7.99 18.04
CA ILE A 272 -2.91 7.30 18.40
C ILE A 272 -3.07 6.47 19.66
N ASN A 273 -3.76 7.01 20.68
CA ASN A 273 -4.12 6.25 21.87
C ASN A 273 -4.96 5.01 21.51
N GLN A 274 -5.97 5.13 20.64
CA GLN A 274 -6.77 3.98 20.21
C GLN A 274 -5.93 2.92 19.49
N TRP A 275 -5.02 3.33 18.60
CA TRP A 275 -4.11 2.41 17.93
C TRP A 275 -3.25 1.62 18.92
N LEU A 276 -2.62 2.33 19.86
CA LEU A 276 -1.75 1.73 20.85
C LEU A 276 -2.55 0.85 21.81
N LEU A 277 -3.73 1.28 22.25
CA LEU A 277 -4.64 0.48 23.05
C LEU A 277 -4.99 -0.83 22.35
N MET A 278 -5.40 -0.81 21.07
CA MET A 278 -5.68 -2.04 20.32
C MET A 278 -4.48 -2.98 20.24
N ARG A 279 -3.27 -2.43 20.06
CA ARG A 279 -2.02 -3.21 20.06
C ARG A 279 -1.75 -3.84 21.43
N GLU A 280 -1.88 -3.07 22.51
CA GLU A 280 -1.65 -3.55 23.87
C GLU A 280 -2.68 -4.60 24.28
N THR A 281 -3.96 -4.40 23.95
CA THR A 281 -5.00 -5.41 24.15
C THR A 281 -4.71 -6.68 23.38
N ALA A 282 -4.30 -6.60 22.12
CA ALA A 282 -3.94 -7.78 21.33
C ALA A 282 -2.76 -8.53 21.97
N LEU A 283 -1.75 -7.81 22.47
CA LEU A 283 -0.61 -8.41 23.16
C LEU A 283 -1.03 -9.07 24.48
N ALA A 284 -1.81 -8.39 25.31
CA ALA A 284 -2.31 -8.92 26.58
C ALA A 284 -3.15 -10.19 26.38
N ARG A 285 -4.02 -10.22 25.37
CA ARG A 285 -4.75 -11.42 24.97
C ARG A 285 -3.80 -12.56 24.62
N CYS A 286 -2.83 -12.31 23.74
CA CYS A 286 -1.86 -13.34 23.34
C CYS A 286 -1.03 -13.86 24.52
N LEU A 287 -0.64 -12.99 25.47
CA LEU A 287 0.12 -13.39 26.65
C LEU A 287 -0.74 -14.15 27.68
N GLY A 288 -2.05 -13.93 27.68
CA GLY A 288 -3.00 -14.65 28.52
C GLY A 288 -3.43 -16.01 27.98
N GLU A 289 -3.06 -16.36 26.75
CA GLU A 289 -3.31 -17.69 26.19
C GLU A 289 -2.40 -18.74 26.84
N VAL A 290 -2.98 -19.89 27.20
CA VAL A 290 -2.21 -21.03 27.73
C VAL A 290 -1.48 -21.72 26.58
N ALA A 291 -0.17 -21.92 26.74
CA ALA A 291 0.64 -22.66 25.79
C ALA A 291 0.37 -24.17 25.88
N GLU A 292 -0.60 -24.66 25.11
CA GLU A 292 -0.87 -26.09 24.99
C GLU A 292 0.19 -26.77 24.10
N ARG A 293 0.63 -27.98 24.47
CA ARG A 293 1.68 -28.74 23.76
C ARG A 293 1.33 -29.01 22.30
N GLU A 294 0.04 -29.21 22.00
CA GLU A 294 -0.48 -29.39 20.65
C GLU A 294 -0.38 -28.09 19.82
N ARG A 295 -0.75 -26.95 20.40
CA ARG A 295 -0.60 -25.64 19.75
C ARG A 295 0.86 -25.30 19.48
N TRP A 296 1.77 -25.70 20.38
CA TRP A 296 3.20 -25.56 20.20
C TRP A 296 3.71 -26.36 18.99
N GLY A 297 3.29 -27.62 18.85
CA GLY A 297 3.62 -28.44 17.68
C GLY A 297 3.14 -27.81 16.37
N ARG A 298 1.92 -27.29 16.35
CA ARG A 298 1.37 -26.57 15.18
C ARG A 298 2.13 -25.28 14.87
N LEU A 299 2.56 -24.53 15.89
CA LEU A 299 3.36 -23.32 15.70
C LEU A 299 4.71 -23.63 15.04
N LEU A 300 5.41 -24.66 15.50
CA LEU A 300 6.68 -25.09 14.92
C LEU A 300 6.52 -25.51 13.44
N ALA A 301 5.46 -26.24 13.12
CA ALA A 301 5.15 -26.63 11.75
C ALA A 301 4.82 -25.44 10.80
N LEU A 302 4.51 -24.26 11.35
CA LEU A 302 4.32 -23.03 10.57
C LEU A 302 5.60 -22.20 10.39
N ILE A 303 6.67 -22.52 11.13
CA ILE A 303 7.96 -21.83 11.10
C ILE A 303 8.96 -22.56 10.18
N HIS A 304 8.82 -23.89 10.05
CA HIS A 304 9.60 -24.75 9.14
C HIS A 304 8.91 -24.93 7.79
#